data_AF-A0A962LW93-F1
#
_entry.id   AF-A0A962LW93-F1
#
_cell.length_a   1.000
_cell.length_b   1.000
_cell.length_c   1.000
_cell.angle_alpha   90.00
_cell.angle_beta   90.00
_cell.angle_gamma   90.00
#
_symmetry.space_group_name_H-M   'P 1'
#
loop_
_entity.id
_entity.type
_entity.pdbx_description
1 polymer ?
#
loop_
_entity_poly.entity_id
_entity_poly.type
_entity_poly.pdbx_seq_one_letter_code
_entity_poly.pdbx_strand_id
1 'polypeptide(L)'
;EPGLAADMVSRFGGKLLINNPIERQLPLMVLAAQQQYIGPGCYEAFQSPEQRNVVDYFALLRQGKTAEAMEIYWKLTPARGLFEAKMMPTAMLGCYHWPLQKYYQWLTGGNGGYTRQPCMKLHQFELEPIKFTLMQLGIMPRQPDEEFYIGRANRERGLAARKTL
;
A
#
# COMPACT_ATOMS: atom_id res chain seq x y z
N GLU A 1 12.00 -4.56 13.06
CA GLU A 1 13.02 -4.39 14.10
C GLU A 1 12.95 -3.01 14.75
N PRO A 2 12.21 -2.86 15.87
CA PRO A 2 12.20 -1.62 16.66
C PRO A 2 13.58 -1.19 17.15
N GLY A 3 14.47 -2.15 17.45
CA GLY A 3 15.85 -1.87 17.88
C GLY A 3 16.68 -1.13 16.82
N LEU A 4 16.54 -1.52 15.55
CA LEU A 4 17.22 -0.84 14.43
C LEU A 4 16.78 0.62 14.33
N ALA A 5 15.46 0.87 14.41
CA ALA A 5 14.93 2.24 14.38
C ALA A 5 15.48 3.07 15.56
N ALA A 6 15.50 2.51 16.76
CA ALA A 6 16.03 3.19 17.94
C ALA A 6 17.53 3.54 17.80
N ASP A 7 18.37 2.62 17.32
CA ASP A 7 19.81 2.87 17.12
C ASP A 7 20.07 3.93 16.04
N MET A 8 19.31 3.90 14.93
CA MET A 8 19.39 4.92 13.88
C MET A 8 19.04 6.31 14.42
N VAL A 9 17.96 6.42 15.18
CA VAL A 9 17.50 7.70 15.76
C VAL A 9 18.50 8.24 16.77
N SER A 10 19.04 7.38 17.64
CA SER A 10 20.06 7.75 18.61
C SER A 10 21.31 8.35 17.94
N ARG A 11 21.78 7.73 16.86
CA ARG A 11 23.02 8.16 16.17
C ARG A 11 22.82 9.34 15.23
N PHE A 12 21.66 9.42 14.58
CA PHE A 12 21.45 10.27 13.41
C PHE A 12 20.18 11.13 13.44
N GLY A 13 19.31 11.02 14.44
CA GLY A 13 18.00 11.70 14.45
C GLY A 13 18.07 13.23 14.37
N GLY A 14 19.16 13.85 14.82
CA GLY A 14 19.42 15.29 14.66
C GLY A 14 20.22 15.68 13.41
N LYS A 15 20.61 14.70 12.59
CA LYS A 15 21.50 14.88 11.42
C LYS A 15 20.84 14.48 10.11
N LEU A 16 19.93 13.51 10.15
CA LEU A 16 19.30 12.92 8.99
C LEU A 16 17.79 12.82 9.19
N LEU A 17 17.05 12.93 8.09
CA LEU A 17 15.64 12.54 8.05
C LEU A 17 15.56 11.02 7.98
N ILE A 18 15.07 10.41 9.04
CA ILE A 18 14.86 8.97 9.12
C ILE A 18 13.44 8.66 8.69
N ASN A 19 13.30 7.73 7.76
CA ASN A 19 12.02 7.28 7.22
C ASN A 19 11.92 5.75 7.28
N ASN A 20 10.79 5.28 7.79
CA ASN A 20 10.32 3.92 7.67
C ASN A 20 9.01 3.93 6.86
N PRO A 21 8.95 3.24 5.71
CA PRO A 21 7.76 3.22 4.87
C PRO A 21 6.65 2.31 5.41
N ILE A 22 6.88 1.57 6.49
CA ILE A 22 5.91 0.64 7.07
C ILE A 22 4.94 1.43 7.97
N GLU A 23 3.70 1.53 7.54
CA GLU A 23 2.61 2.25 8.20
C GLU A 23 2.39 1.84 9.68
N ARG A 24 2.60 0.56 10.04
CA ARG A 24 2.40 0.05 11.40
C ARG A 24 3.50 0.52 12.35
N GLN A 25 4.64 0.93 11.79
CA GLN A 25 5.74 1.49 12.54
C GLN A 25 5.59 3.00 12.75
N LEU A 26 4.62 3.65 12.09
CA LEU A 26 4.43 5.09 12.20
C LEU A 26 4.24 5.63 13.62
N PRO A 27 3.55 4.98 14.58
CA PRO A 27 3.43 5.55 15.93
C PRO A 27 4.81 5.70 16.57
N LEU A 28 5.65 4.67 16.44
CA LEU A 28 7.03 4.70 16.93
C LEU A 28 7.84 5.76 16.17
N MET A 29 7.80 5.75 14.84
CA MET A 29 8.65 6.60 14.03
C MET A 29 8.25 8.08 14.06
N VAL A 30 6.97 8.39 14.12
CA VAL A 30 6.52 9.79 14.18
C VAL A 30 6.70 10.34 15.58
N LEU A 31 6.31 9.59 16.62
CA LEU A 31 6.34 10.10 18.00
C LEU A 31 7.76 10.11 18.58
N ALA A 32 8.59 9.09 18.30
CA ALA A 32 9.94 9.00 18.85
C ALA A 32 11.03 9.54 17.90
N ALA A 33 10.86 9.36 16.58
CA ALA A 33 11.87 9.74 15.59
C ALA A 33 11.53 11.00 14.79
N GLN A 34 10.39 11.65 15.10
CA GLN A 34 9.91 12.85 14.41
C GLN A 34 9.85 12.72 12.88
N GLN A 35 9.62 11.51 12.37
CA GLN A 35 9.54 11.24 10.93
C GLN A 35 8.61 12.23 10.22
N GLN A 36 9.06 12.81 9.11
CA GLN A 36 8.38 13.91 8.40
C GLN A 36 7.78 13.50 7.05
N TYR A 37 8.15 12.33 6.56
CA TYR A 37 7.71 11.77 5.29
C TYR A 37 7.52 10.26 5.44
N ILE A 38 6.65 9.66 4.62
CA ILE A 38 6.49 8.21 4.53
C ILE A 38 6.51 7.77 3.06
N GLY A 39 7.44 6.87 2.71
CA GLY A 39 7.52 6.25 1.39
C GLY A 39 8.92 5.75 1.02
N PRO A 40 9.08 5.04 -0.11
CA PRO A 40 8.03 4.53 -0.98
C PRO A 40 7.34 3.30 -0.35
N GLY A 41 6.04 3.15 -0.59
CA GLY A 41 5.24 2.02 -0.12
C GLY A 41 3.98 1.83 -0.95
N CYS A 42 3.37 0.65 -0.89
CA CYS A 42 2.10 0.34 -1.56
C CYS A 42 0.92 0.81 -0.69
N TYR A 43 0.81 2.11 -0.45
CA TYR A 43 -0.23 2.67 0.42
C TYR A 43 -1.63 2.54 -0.17
N GLU A 44 -1.74 2.27 -1.47
CA GLU A 44 -2.99 1.97 -2.17
C GLU A 44 -3.69 0.71 -1.62
N ALA A 45 -2.99 -0.12 -0.84
CA ALA A 45 -3.59 -1.20 -0.07
C ALA A 45 -4.48 -0.72 1.10
N PHE A 46 -4.34 0.55 1.49
CA PHE A 46 -4.94 1.12 2.71
C PHE A 46 -5.74 2.39 2.46
N GLN A 47 -5.64 3.00 1.29
CA GLN A 47 -6.28 4.29 0.99
C GLN A 47 -6.61 4.46 -0.49
N SER A 48 -7.51 5.39 -0.78
CA SER A 48 -7.80 5.91 -2.12
C SER A 48 -7.75 7.45 -2.10
N PRO A 49 -7.87 8.12 -3.26
CA PRO A 49 -8.01 9.58 -3.30
C PRO A 49 -9.17 10.11 -2.44
N GLU A 50 -10.26 9.37 -2.37
CA GLU A 50 -11.47 9.70 -1.60
C GLU A 50 -11.36 9.29 -0.13
N GLN A 51 -10.66 8.18 0.16
CA GLN A 51 -10.50 7.66 1.52
C GLN A 51 -9.02 7.68 1.93
N ARG A 52 -8.60 8.78 2.56
CA ARG A 52 -7.21 9.14 2.83
C ARG A 52 -6.62 8.52 4.11
N ASN A 53 -6.94 7.25 4.41
CA ASN A 53 -6.66 6.65 5.72
C ASN A 53 -5.18 6.81 6.17
N VAL A 54 -4.18 6.51 5.32
CA VAL A 54 -2.76 6.59 5.71
C VAL A 54 -2.29 8.04 5.83
N VAL A 55 -2.76 8.92 4.95
CA VAL A 55 -2.45 10.35 5.00
C VAL A 55 -3.01 10.99 6.27
N ASP A 56 -4.27 10.73 6.60
CA ASP A 56 -4.93 11.27 7.79
C ASP A 56 -4.29 10.71 9.06
N TYR A 57 -4.01 9.42 9.07
CA TYR A 57 -3.28 8.75 10.15
C TYR A 57 -1.90 9.38 10.40
N PHE A 58 -1.09 9.58 9.36
CA PHE A 58 0.20 10.23 9.47
C PHE A 58 0.07 11.69 9.97
N ALA A 59 -0.91 12.43 9.46
CA ALA A 59 -1.17 13.81 9.87
C ALA A 59 -1.58 13.91 11.35
N LEU A 60 -2.44 13.01 11.85
CA LEU A 60 -2.86 12.97 13.24
C LEU A 60 -1.66 12.69 14.17
N LEU A 61 -0.80 11.72 13.82
CA LEU A 61 0.43 11.47 14.56
C LEU A 61 1.35 12.69 14.59
N ARG A 62 1.53 13.38 13.46
CA ARG A 62 2.35 14.62 13.39
C ARG A 62 1.77 15.76 14.22
N GLN A 63 0.47 15.76 14.48
CA GLN A 63 -0.23 16.75 15.31
C GLN A 63 -0.28 16.36 16.79
N GLY A 64 0.27 15.20 17.18
CA GLY A 64 0.17 14.67 18.55
C GLY A 64 -1.22 14.15 18.93
N LYS A 65 -2.14 14.02 17.96
CA LYS A 65 -3.49 13.47 18.13
C LYS A 65 -3.46 11.94 18.12
N THR A 66 -2.74 11.38 19.10
CA THR A 66 -2.38 9.96 19.12
C THR A 66 -3.61 9.07 19.26
N ALA A 67 -4.60 9.44 20.08
CA ALA A 67 -5.79 8.62 20.28
C ALA A 67 -6.57 8.45 18.96
N GLU A 68 -6.83 9.53 18.24
CA GLU A 68 -7.51 9.52 16.96
C GLU A 68 -6.69 8.81 15.88
N ALA A 69 -5.36 8.96 15.90
CA ALA A 69 -4.48 8.21 15.02
C ALA A 69 -4.58 6.69 15.27
N MET A 70 -4.70 6.26 16.53
CA MET A 70 -4.80 4.85 16.87
C MET A 70 -6.11 4.22 16.40
N GLU A 71 -7.21 4.97 16.34
CA GLU A 71 -8.47 4.49 15.73
C GLU A 71 -8.25 4.07 14.27
N ILE A 72 -7.52 4.88 13.49
CA ILE A 72 -7.16 4.52 12.11
C ILE A 72 -6.18 3.34 12.10
N TYR A 73 -5.17 3.34 12.97
CA TYR A 73 -4.21 2.23 13.06
C TYR A 73 -4.90 0.87 13.20
N TRP A 74 -5.89 0.78 14.09
CA TRP A 74 -6.64 -0.44 14.34
C TRP A 74 -7.58 -0.77 13.19
N LYS A 75 -8.25 0.24 12.59
CA LYS A 75 -9.06 0.08 11.37
C LYS A 75 -8.27 -0.57 10.22
N LEU A 76 -6.98 -0.25 10.08
CA LEU A 76 -6.12 -0.77 9.00
C LEU A 76 -5.66 -2.23 9.21
N THR A 77 -5.83 -2.80 10.40
CA THR A 77 -5.32 -4.15 10.77
C THR A 77 -5.71 -5.28 9.80
N PRO A 78 -6.98 -5.46 9.40
CA PRO A 78 -7.34 -6.57 8.49
C PRO A 78 -6.65 -6.44 7.12
N ALA A 79 -6.64 -5.23 6.53
CA ALA A 79 -5.96 -4.97 5.27
C ALA A 79 -4.44 -5.19 5.40
N ARG A 80 -3.85 -4.78 6.53
CA ARG A 80 -2.41 -4.97 6.81
C ARG A 80 -2.04 -6.44 6.81
N GLY A 81 -2.80 -7.26 7.54
CA GLY A 81 -2.54 -8.71 7.61
C GLY A 81 -2.59 -9.37 6.24
N LEU A 82 -3.58 -9.03 5.41
CA LEU A 82 -3.67 -9.56 4.05
C LEU A 82 -2.53 -9.07 3.16
N PHE A 83 -2.22 -7.77 3.22
CA PHE A 83 -1.12 -7.18 2.46
C PHE A 83 0.21 -7.86 2.79
N GLU A 84 0.51 -8.03 4.08
CA GLU A 84 1.72 -8.72 4.54
C GLU A 84 1.74 -10.18 4.06
N ALA A 85 0.63 -10.92 4.19
CA ALA A 85 0.54 -12.31 3.74
C ALA A 85 0.78 -12.47 2.23
N LYS A 86 0.39 -11.48 1.42
CA LYS A 86 0.54 -11.53 -0.05
C LYS A 86 1.90 -11.01 -0.53
N MET A 87 2.42 -9.94 0.07
CA MET A 87 3.61 -9.25 -0.43
C MET A 87 4.91 -9.75 0.23
N MET A 88 4.89 -10.04 1.54
CA MET A 88 6.11 -10.35 2.30
C MET A 88 6.86 -11.60 1.83
N PRO A 89 6.20 -12.72 1.45
CA PRO A 89 6.93 -13.91 0.99
C PRO A 89 7.86 -13.61 -0.19
N THR A 90 7.42 -12.75 -1.12
CA THR A 90 8.25 -12.33 -2.25
C THR A 90 9.28 -11.29 -1.82
N ALA A 91 8.89 -10.30 -1.02
CA ALA A 91 9.78 -9.23 -0.57
C ALA A 91 11.00 -9.76 0.21
N MET A 92 10.82 -10.81 1.01
CA MET A 92 11.90 -11.48 1.75
C MET A 92 12.93 -12.17 0.84
N LEU A 93 12.56 -12.49 -0.40
CA LEU A 93 13.46 -13.03 -1.42
C LEU A 93 14.15 -11.92 -2.25
N GLY A 94 13.98 -10.65 -1.86
CA GLY A 94 14.51 -9.50 -2.58
C GLY A 94 13.74 -9.14 -3.84
N CYS A 95 12.54 -9.71 -4.04
CA CYS A 95 11.71 -9.46 -5.21
C CYS A 95 10.30 -9.02 -4.81
N TYR A 96 9.85 -7.85 -5.24
CA TYR A 96 8.46 -7.43 -4.98
C TYR A 96 7.51 -8.07 -5.99
N HIS A 97 6.31 -8.45 -5.54
CA HIS A 97 5.23 -8.84 -6.44
C HIS A 97 4.65 -7.65 -7.21
N TRP A 98 5.45 -7.08 -8.13
CA TRP A 98 5.12 -5.84 -8.84
C TRP A 98 3.77 -5.85 -9.58
N PRO A 99 3.34 -6.95 -10.24
CA PRO A 99 1.99 -7.02 -10.80
C PRO A 99 0.89 -6.85 -9.75
N LEU A 100 1.11 -7.34 -8.53
CA LEU A 100 0.13 -7.27 -7.44
C LEU A 100 0.09 -5.87 -6.83
N GLN A 101 1.25 -5.24 -6.66
CA GLN A 101 1.31 -3.83 -6.29
C GLN A 101 0.61 -2.92 -7.31
N LYS A 102 0.83 -3.16 -8.61
CA LYS A 102 0.09 -2.47 -9.67
C LYS A 102 -1.42 -2.75 -9.61
N TYR A 103 -1.83 -3.93 -9.18
CA TYR A 103 -3.24 -4.25 -9.00
C TYR A 103 -3.85 -3.44 -7.86
N TYR A 104 -3.21 -3.35 -6.68
CA TYR A 104 -3.63 -2.44 -5.60
C TYR A 104 -3.78 -0.98 -6.09
N GLN A 105 -2.82 -0.50 -6.87
CA GLN A 105 -2.90 0.82 -7.48
C GLN A 105 -4.12 0.94 -8.40
N TRP A 106 -4.33 -0.01 -9.30
CA TRP A 106 -5.44 0.01 -10.23
C TRP A 106 -6.82 0.01 -9.54
N LEU A 107 -6.96 -0.77 -8.45
CA LEU A 107 -8.18 -0.82 -7.64
C LEU A 107 -8.61 0.55 -7.11
N THR A 108 -7.64 1.43 -6.85
CA THR A 108 -7.85 2.74 -6.21
C THR A 108 -7.64 3.93 -7.15
N GLY A 109 -7.52 3.68 -8.47
CA GLY A 109 -7.45 4.74 -9.49
C GLY A 109 -6.16 4.77 -10.32
N GLY A 110 -5.19 3.90 -10.07
CA GLY A 110 -4.02 3.70 -10.92
C GLY A 110 -4.39 3.18 -12.31
N ASN A 111 -3.44 3.30 -13.26
CA ASN A 111 -3.68 2.88 -14.64
C ASN A 111 -3.90 1.37 -14.80
N GLY A 112 -3.21 0.54 -14.02
CA GLY A 112 -3.14 -0.91 -14.26
C GLY A 112 -2.17 -1.29 -15.39
N GLY A 113 -2.35 -2.50 -15.89
CA GLY A 113 -1.52 -3.15 -16.91
C GLY A 113 -0.37 -3.92 -16.29
N TYR A 114 0.02 -5.02 -16.93
CA TYR A 114 1.11 -5.86 -16.43
C TYR A 114 2.46 -5.12 -16.39
N THR A 115 3.41 -5.66 -15.62
CA THR A 115 4.80 -5.18 -15.64
C THR A 115 5.57 -5.82 -16.78
N ARG A 116 6.73 -5.26 -17.14
CA ARG A 116 7.63 -5.83 -18.15
C ARG A 116 8.08 -7.24 -17.73
N GLN A 117 8.28 -8.12 -18.71
CA GLN A 117 8.80 -9.47 -18.48
C GLN A 117 10.27 -9.44 -17.99
N PRO A 118 10.69 -10.41 -17.14
CA PRO A 118 9.87 -11.45 -16.53
C PRO A 118 8.98 -10.91 -15.39
N CYS A 119 7.76 -11.44 -15.25
CA CYS A 119 6.82 -11.00 -14.22
C CYS A 119 6.02 -12.16 -13.61
N MET A 120 5.67 -12.01 -12.32
CA MET A 120 4.84 -13.00 -11.61
C MET A 120 3.41 -13.03 -12.14
N LYS A 121 2.76 -14.20 -12.05
CA LYS A 121 1.37 -14.38 -12.46
C LYS A 121 0.43 -13.98 -11.32
N LEU A 122 -0.64 -13.26 -11.64
CA LEU A 122 -1.76 -13.03 -10.71
C LEU A 122 -2.77 -14.16 -10.85
N HIS A 123 -3.23 -14.69 -9.71
CA HIS A 123 -4.30 -15.68 -9.68
C HIS A 123 -5.58 -15.09 -9.10
N GLN A 124 -6.74 -15.44 -9.68
CA GLN A 124 -8.04 -14.87 -9.28
C GLN A 124 -8.34 -15.03 -7.79
N PHE A 125 -7.99 -16.18 -7.20
CA PHE A 125 -8.20 -16.46 -5.78
C PHE A 125 -7.42 -15.50 -4.85
N GLU A 126 -6.41 -14.81 -5.37
CA GLU A 126 -5.62 -13.82 -4.63
C GLU A 126 -6.24 -12.43 -4.67
N LEU A 127 -7.02 -12.13 -5.72
CA LEU A 127 -7.56 -10.80 -5.99
C LEU A 127 -8.84 -10.53 -5.18
N GLU A 128 -9.69 -11.55 -5.00
CA GLU A 128 -10.97 -11.39 -4.31
C GLU A 128 -10.82 -10.95 -2.84
N PRO A 129 -9.92 -11.57 -2.03
CA PRO A 129 -9.71 -11.12 -0.66
C PRO A 129 -9.19 -9.67 -0.59
N ILE A 130 -8.40 -9.24 -1.58
CA ILE A 130 -7.85 -7.88 -1.64
C ILE A 130 -8.98 -6.87 -1.80
N LYS A 131 -9.87 -7.08 -2.78
CA LYS A 131 -11.05 -6.25 -3.00
C LYS A 131 -11.93 -6.20 -1.74
N PHE A 132 -12.11 -7.34 -1.08
CA PHE A 132 -12.87 -7.42 0.17
C PHE A 132 -12.28 -6.54 1.27
N THR A 133 -10.96 -6.58 1.50
CA THR A 133 -10.32 -5.72 2.51
C THR A 133 -10.42 -4.24 2.21
N LEU A 134 -10.38 -3.83 0.93
CA LEU A 134 -10.62 -2.44 0.55
C LEU A 134 -12.05 -2.00 0.88
N MET A 135 -13.04 -2.85 0.58
CA MET A 135 -14.45 -2.57 0.93
C MET A 135 -14.64 -2.42 2.44
N GLN A 136 -13.97 -3.23 3.26
CA GLN A 136 -13.98 -3.07 4.73
C GLN A 136 -13.39 -1.72 5.20
N LEU A 137 -12.47 -1.14 4.43
CA LEU A 137 -11.92 0.19 4.70
C LEU A 137 -12.82 1.34 4.19
N GLY A 138 -13.95 1.02 3.55
CA GLY A 138 -14.84 1.98 2.90
C GLY A 138 -14.38 2.39 1.50
N ILE A 139 -13.43 1.66 0.91
CA ILE A 139 -12.89 1.92 -0.43
C ILE A 139 -13.61 1.02 -1.42
N MET A 140 -14.27 1.61 -2.42
CA MET A 140 -14.90 0.82 -3.48
C MET A 140 -13.85 0.42 -4.53
N PRO A 141 -13.46 -0.87 -4.62
CA PRO A 141 -12.47 -1.31 -5.60
C PRO A 141 -13.00 -1.18 -7.03
N ARG A 142 -12.11 -0.79 -7.95
CA ARG A 142 -12.40 -0.82 -9.40
C ARG A 142 -12.70 -2.24 -9.88
N GLN A 143 -13.65 -2.34 -10.82
CA GLN A 143 -14.09 -3.58 -11.45
C GLN A 143 -14.56 -3.30 -12.90
N PRO A 144 -14.68 -4.33 -13.75
CA PRO A 144 -14.24 -5.72 -13.57
C PRO A 144 -12.73 -5.95 -13.75
N ASP A 145 -12.20 -7.07 -13.25
CA ASP A 145 -10.76 -7.36 -13.16
C ASP A 145 -10.08 -7.45 -14.54
N GLU A 146 -10.79 -7.80 -15.60
CA GLU A 146 -10.24 -7.89 -16.96
C GLU A 146 -9.68 -6.55 -17.45
N GLU A 147 -10.22 -5.44 -16.97
CA GLU A 147 -9.74 -4.09 -17.31
C GLU A 147 -8.34 -3.82 -16.77
N PHE A 148 -7.93 -4.49 -15.70
CA PHE A 148 -6.58 -4.38 -15.16
C PHE A 148 -5.54 -4.70 -16.24
N TYR A 149 -5.76 -5.75 -17.04
CA TYR A 149 -4.77 -6.22 -18.01
C TYR A 149 -4.58 -5.27 -19.20
N ILE A 150 -5.63 -4.53 -19.57
CA ILE A 150 -5.60 -3.53 -20.65
C ILE A 150 -4.95 -2.24 -20.14
N GLY A 151 -5.34 -1.83 -18.93
CA GLY A 151 -5.03 -0.54 -18.35
C GLY A 151 -5.96 0.59 -18.81
N ARG A 152 -6.22 1.55 -17.92
CA ARG A 152 -7.19 2.65 -18.10
C ARG A 152 -6.93 3.47 -19.35
N ALA A 153 -5.71 3.97 -19.51
CA ALA A 153 -5.35 4.85 -20.62
C ALA A 153 -5.50 4.15 -21.99
N ASN A 154 -5.26 2.84 -22.05
CA ASN A 154 -5.45 2.07 -23.27
C ASN A 154 -6.93 1.85 -23.56
N ARG A 155 -7.73 1.56 -22.52
CA ARG A 155 -9.18 1.42 -22.65
C ARG A 155 -9.87 2.71 -23.09
N GLU A 156 -9.46 3.84 -22.54
CA GLU A 156 -9.95 5.18 -22.93
C GLU A 156 -9.63 5.48 -24.41
N ARG A 157 -8.55 4.91 -24.95
CA ARG A 157 -8.20 4.97 -26.38
C ARG A 157 -8.94 3.93 -27.25
N GLY A 158 -9.91 3.20 -26.68
CA GLY A 158 -10.69 2.20 -27.39
C GLY A 158 -10.00 0.85 -27.59
N LEU A 159 -8.86 0.61 -26.94
CA LEU A 159 -8.20 -0.70 -26.99
C LEU A 159 -8.95 -1.67 -26.08
N ALA A 160 -9.39 -2.80 -26.63
CA ALA A 160 -9.94 -3.91 -25.87
C ALA A 160 -8.89 -5.01 -25.69
N ALA A 161 -9.02 -5.80 -24.62
CA ALA A 161 -8.27 -7.04 -24.50
C ALA A 161 -8.63 -7.90 -25.70
N ARG A 162 -7.64 -8.24 -26.54
CA ARG A 162 -7.84 -9.28 -27.53
C ARG A 162 -8.11 -10.55 -26.73
N LYS A 163 -9.27 -11.19 -26.96
CA LYS A 163 -9.49 -12.59 -26.56
C LYS A 163 -8.45 -13.42 -27.31
N THR A 164 -7.29 -13.63 -26.71
CA THR A 164 -6.43 -14.75 -27.10
C THR A 164 -7.09 -16.00 -26.54
N LEU A 165 -7.50 -16.86 -27.48
CA LEU A 165 -8.00 -18.22 -27.25
C LEU A 165 -7.01 -19.05 -26.43
#